data_AF-A0A5E4BJH2-F1
#
_entry.id   AF-A0A5E4BJH2-F1
#
_cell.length_a   1.000
_cell.length_b   1.000
_cell.length_c   1.000
_cell.angle_alpha   90.00
_cell.angle_beta   90.00
_cell.angle_gamma   90.00
#
_symmetry.space_group_name_H-M   'P 1'
#
loop_
_entity.id
_entity.type
_entity.pdbx_description
1 polymer ?
#
loop_
_entity_poly.entity_id
_entity_poly.type
_entity_poly.pdbx_seq_one_letter_code
_entity_poly.pdbx_strand_id
1 'polypeptide(L)'
;MAAAASRCCPQSDEQQFFCIEDSAKLILGALCRRHEVEPINAGVGHCCDNSYAFRKPCFDDLQVDRTYVSPFLPCDQVIILKGDLCKAQKELQIEKQKLLISLVRQKPSATEAQFQSVLVDFTHLVEMCCHAEESDMCFQKEGSKLIEKCQSFLED
;
A
#
# COMPACT_ATOMS: atom_id res chain seq x y z
N MET A 1 -10.39 2.78 2.63
CA MET A 1 -10.82 1.73 3.58
C MET A 1 -10.51 2.11 5.02
N ALA A 2 -9.26 2.41 5.40
CA ALA A 2 -8.91 2.80 6.78
C ALA A 2 -9.76 3.94 7.37
N ALA A 3 -9.96 5.05 6.64
CA ALA A 3 -10.82 6.14 7.10
C ALA A 3 -12.29 5.73 7.30
N ALA A 4 -12.79 4.74 6.54
CA ALA A 4 -14.12 4.19 6.77
C ALA A 4 -14.14 3.34 8.04
N ALA A 5 -13.13 2.50 8.26
CA ALA A 5 -13.00 1.72 9.50
C ALA A 5 -12.93 2.63 10.73
N SER A 6 -12.12 3.70 10.72
CA SER A 6 -12.04 4.65 11.83
C SER A 6 -13.39 5.31 12.17
N ARG A 7 -14.28 5.47 11.18
CA ARG A 7 -15.62 6.02 11.38
C ARG A 7 -16.63 4.95 11.81
N CYS A 8 -16.55 3.74 11.25
CA CYS A 8 -17.57 2.71 11.41
C CYS A 8 -17.34 1.76 12.59
N CYS A 9 -16.09 1.42 12.91
CA CYS A 9 -15.77 0.48 14.00
C CYS A 9 -16.20 0.95 15.40
N PRO A 10 -16.28 2.26 15.72
CA PRO A 10 -16.78 2.70 17.02
C PRO A 10 -18.31 2.65 17.17
N GLN A 11 -19.07 2.29 16.12
CA GLN A 11 -20.52 2.27 16.17
C GLN A 11 -21.04 0.99 16.87
N SER A 12 -22.36 0.95 17.15
CA SER A 12 -23.01 -0.28 17.61
C SER A 12 -22.95 -1.36 16.52
N ASP A 13 -22.98 -2.64 16.89
CA ASP A 13 -22.86 -3.77 15.95
C ASP A 13 -23.83 -3.66 14.76
N GLU A 14 -25.08 -3.28 15.02
CA GLU A 14 -26.11 -3.11 13.98
C GLU A 14 -25.74 -1.97 13.01
N GLN A 15 -25.32 -0.82 13.53
CA GLN A 15 -24.95 0.34 12.71
C GLN A 15 -23.61 0.15 11.98
N GLN A 16 -22.68 -0.57 12.61
CA GLN A 16 -21.37 -0.86 12.07
C GLN A 16 -21.48 -1.62 10.74
N PHE A 17 -22.38 -2.61 10.65
CA PHE A 17 -22.59 -3.37 9.42
C PHE A 17 -23.00 -2.45 8.26
N PHE A 18 -24.06 -1.65 8.44
CA PHE A 18 -24.53 -0.72 7.42
C PHE A 18 -23.46 0.32 7.05
N CYS A 19 -22.77 0.86 8.04
CA CYS A 19 -21.71 1.84 7.81
C CYS A 19 -20.57 1.28 6.93
N ILE A 20 -20.12 0.05 7.22
CA ILE A 20 -19.05 -0.61 6.46
C ILE A 20 -19.54 -0.96 5.05
N GLU A 21 -20.76 -1.49 4.92
CA GLU A 21 -21.32 -1.89 3.63
C GLU A 21 -21.44 -0.70 2.68
N ASP A 22 -22.02 0.42 3.15
CA ASP A 22 -22.17 1.64 2.35
C ASP A 22 -20.81 2.25 2.01
N SER A 23 -19.89 2.26 2.97
CA SER A 23 -18.53 2.76 2.73
C SER A 23 -17.80 1.92 1.68
N ALA A 24 -17.95 0.60 1.72
CA ALA A 24 -17.36 -0.31 0.74
C ALA A 24 -17.94 -0.08 -0.65
N LYS A 25 -19.28 0.07 -0.77
CA LYS A 25 -19.95 0.38 -2.05
C LYS A 25 -19.40 1.67 -2.68
N LEU A 26 -19.22 2.72 -1.89
CA LEU A 26 -18.66 3.99 -2.37
C LEU A 26 -17.20 3.86 -2.83
N ILE A 27 -16.37 3.16 -2.06
CA ILE A 27 -14.95 2.96 -2.37
C ILE A 27 -14.79 2.13 -3.64
N LEU A 28 -15.47 0.98 -3.72
CA LEU A 28 -15.41 0.10 -4.89
C LEU A 28 -16.04 0.74 -6.12
N GLY A 29 -17.11 1.54 -5.95
CA GLY A 29 -17.67 2.33 -7.05
C GLY A 29 -16.69 3.38 -7.58
N ALA A 30 -15.93 4.05 -6.72
CA ALA A 30 -14.89 4.98 -7.15
C ALA A 30 -13.73 4.27 -7.86
N LEU A 31 -13.35 3.07 -7.41
CA LEU A 31 -12.38 2.21 -8.10
C LEU A 31 -12.87 1.84 -9.50
N CYS A 32 -14.10 1.36 -9.62
CA CYS A 32 -14.68 0.97 -10.91
C CYS A 32 -14.76 2.13 -11.91
N ARG A 33 -15.14 3.34 -11.46
CA ARG A 33 -15.13 4.52 -12.35
C ARG A 33 -13.74 4.86 -12.88
N ARG A 34 -12.67 4.63 -12.10
CA ARG A 34 -11.29 4.84 -12.57
C ARG A 34 -10.86 3.76 -13.54
N HIS A 35 -11.22 2.51 -13.24
CA HIS A 35 -10.90 1.35 -14.07
C HIS A 35 -11.65 1.36 -15.41
N GLU A 36 -12.88 1.88 -15.46
CA GLU A 36 -13.63 2.08 -16.71
C GLU A 36 -12.89 3.01 -17.69
N VAL A 37 -12.19 4.02 -17.17
CA VAL A 37 -11.39 4.95 -17.98
C VAL A 37 -10.06 4.33 -18.42
N GLU A 38 -9.40 3.59 -17.52
CA GLU A 38 -8.10 2.94 -17.77
C GLU A 38 -8.11 1.50 -17.24
N PRO A 39 -8.60 0.53 -18.04
CA PRO A 39 -8.75 -0.85 -17.59
C PRO A 39 -7.39 -1.58 -17.61
N ILE A 40 -6.86 -1.89 -16.42
CA ILE A 40 -5.53 -2.51 -16.25
C ILE A 40 -5.58 -3.94 -15.70
N ASN A 41 -6.74 -4.42 -15.25
CA ASN A 41 -6.89 -5.74 -14.63
C ASN A 41 -8.26 -6.36 -14.97
N ALA A 42 -8.25 -7.54 -15.57
CA ALA A 42 -9.48 -8.20 -16.03
C ALA A 42 -10.38 -8.67 -14.87
N GLY A 43 -9.81 -9.11 -13.74
CA GLY A 43 -10.58 -9.50 -12.55
C GLY A 43 -11.32 -8.32 -11.93
N VAL A 44 -10.67 -7.16 -11.87
CA VAL A 44 -11.31 -5.90 -11.44
C VAL A 44 -12.44 -5.52 -12.40
N GLY A 45 -12.20 -5.62 -13.72
CA GLY A 45 -13.24 -5.38 -14.73
C GLY A 45 -14.44 -6.28 -14.53
N HIS A 46 -14.22 -7.59 -14.38
CA HIS A 46 -15.28 -8.55 -14.08
C HIS A 46 -16.12 -8.16 -12.85
N CYS A 47 -15.49 -7.77 -11.74
CA CYS A 47 -16.23 -7.35 -10.55
C CYS A 47 -16.93 -5.99 -10.70
N CYS A 48 -16.44 -5.12 -11.57
CA CYS A 48 -17.06 -3.82 -11.83
C CYS A 48 -18.28 -3.90 -12.74
N ASP A 49 -18.21 -4.75 -13.77
CA ASP A 49 -19.22 -4.90 -14.84
C ASP A 49 -20.35 -5.87 -14.48
N ASN A 50 -20.15 -6.71 -13.47
CA ASN A 50 -21.17 -7.63 -12.97
C ASN A 50 -22.22 -6.91 -12.10
N SER A 51 -22.89 -7.61 -11.19
CA SER A 51 -23.95 -7.03 -10.36
C SER A 51 -23.43 -6.00 -9.34
N TYR A 52 -24.06 -4.82 -9.30
CA TYR A 52 -23.82 -3.80 -8.29
C TYR A 52 -23.98 -4.33 -6.85
N ALA A 53 -25.01 -5.16 -6.60
CA ALA A 53 -25.29 -5.72 -5.28
C ALA A 53 -24.23 -6.73 -4.84
N PHE A 54 -23.64 -7.48 -5.79
CA PHE A 54 -22.62 -8.50 -5.52
C PHE A 54 -21.19 -8.01 -5.76
N ARG A 55 -20.99 -6.71 -6.03
CA ARG A 55 -19.67 -6.12 -6.28
C ARG A 55 -18.72 -6.35 -5.11
N LYS A 56 -19.13 -6.03 -3.88
CA LYS A 56 -18.28 -6.23 -2.70
C LYS A 56 -17.86 -7.70 -2.54
N PRO A 57 -18.81 -8.67 -2.48
CA PRO A 57 -18.44 -10.08 -2.45
C PRO A 57 -17.48 -10.50 -3.57
N CYS A 58 -17.69 -10.04 -4.81
CA CYS A 58 -16.78 -10.34 -5.91
C CYS A 58 -15.35 -9.85 -5.63
N PHE A 59 -15.20 -8.62 -5.12
CA PHE A 59 -13.88 -8.07 -4.74
C PHE A 59 -13.28 -8.80 -3.54
N ASP A 60 -14.09 -9.23 -2.57
CA ASP A 60 -13.61 -10.01 -1.41
C ASP A 60 -13.08 -11.40 -1.85
N ASP A 61 -13.62 -11.96 -2.95
CA ASP A 61 -13.21 -13.25 -3.51
C ASP A 61 -12.04 -13.16 -4.52
N LEU A 62 -11.62 -11.95 -4.92
CA LEU A 62 -10.50 -11.76 -5.84
C LEU A 62 -9.20 -12.31 -5.25
N GLN A 63 -8.54 -13.19 -6.01
CA GLN A 63 -7.26 -13.78 -5.66
C GLN A 63 -6.10 -13.01 -6.28
N VAL A 64 -4.88 -13.31 -5.83
CA VAL A 64 -3.65 -12.81 -6.46
C VAL A 64 -3.67 -13.14 -7.95
N ASP A 65 -3.50 -12.09 -8.77
CA ASP A 65 -3.51 -12.22 -10.22
C ASP A 65 -2.25 -12.96 -10.69
N ARG A 66 -2.43 -14.21 -11.12
CA ARG A 66 -1.35 -15.06 -11.61
C ARG A 66 -0.86 -14.68 -13.01
N THR A 67 -1.59 -13.81 -13.70
CA THR A 67 -1.20 -13.30 -15.03
C THR A 67 -0.36 -12.02 -14.95
N TYR A 68 -0.27 -11.43 -13.75
CA TYR A 68 0.50 -10.22 -13.52
C TYR A 68 2.00 -10.49 -13.70
N VAL A 69 2.62 -9.68 -14.58
CA VAL A 69 4.07 -9.66 -14.78
C VAL A 69 4.61 -8.40 -14.15
N SER A 70 5.45 -8.57 -13.12
CA SER A 70 6.08 -7.45 -12.42
C SER A 70 7.04 -6.68 -13.34
N PRO A 71 6.88 -5.35 -13.50
CA PRO A 71 7.89 -4.54 -14.13
C PRO A 71 9.04 -4.33 -13.13
N PHE A 72 10.24 -4.81 -13.43
CA PHE A 72 11.40 -4.67 -12.54
C PHE A 72 11.65 -3.19 -12.18
N LEU A 73 11.66 -2.89 -10.89
CA LEU A 73 12.00 -1.56 -10.35
C LEU A 73 13.07 -1.72 -9.27
N PRO A 74 14.26 -1.12 -9.48
CA PRO A 74 15.33 -1.12 -8.48
C PRO A 74 14.90 -0.50 -7.14
N CYS A 75 15.37 -1.07 -6.03
CA CYS A 75 15.01 -0.63 -4.68
C CYS A 75 15.44 0.81 -4.37
N ASP A 76 16.53 1.30 -4.95
CA ASP A 76 16.99 2.69 -4.85
C ASP A 76 16.05 3.70 -5.55
N GLN A 77 15.25 3.24 -6.51
CA GLN A 77 14.20 4.05 -7.14
C GLN A 77 12.87 3.98 -6.40
N VAL A 78 12.60 2.85 -5.74
CA VAL A 78 11.37 2.62 -4.98
C VAL A 78 11.42 3.27 -3.60
N ILE A 79 12.59 3.26 -2.96
CA ILE A 79 12.80 3.81 -1.62
C ILE A 79 13.24 5.26 -1.75
N ILE A 80 12.34 6.19 -1.40
CA ILE A 80 12.64 7.62 -1.42
C ILE A 80 12.99 8.07 0.00
N LEU A 81 14.28 8.36 0.25
CA LEU A 81 14.78 8.91 1.50
C LEU A 81 15.19 10.37 1.28
N LYS A 82 14.34 11.31 1.71
CA LYS A 82 14.58 12.75 1.57
C LYS A 82 14.21 13.46 2.86
N GLY A 83 14.85 14.59 3.16
CA GLY A 83 14.56 15.40 4.35
C GLY A 83 13.08 15.83 4.49
N ASP A 84 12.29 15.83 3.42
CA ASP A 84 10.83 16.07 3.48
C ASP A 84 10.09 15.07 4.38
N LEU A 85 10.63 13.86 4.55
CA LEU A 85 10.07 12.83 5.44
C LEU A 85 10.06 13.28 6.91
N CYS A 86 10.94 14.20 7.28
CA CYS A 86 11.03 14.74 8.64
C CYS A 86 10.08 15.93 8.89
N LYS A 87 9.49 16.49 7.83
CA LYS A 87 8.69 17.72 7.94
C LYS A 87 7.28 17.46 8.48
N ALA A 88 6.68 16.33 8.12
CA ALA A 88 5.35 16.01 8.61
C ALA A 88 5.01 14.51 8.54
N GLN A 89 4.19 14.09 9.51
CA GLN A 89 3.77 12.70 9.68
C GLN A 89 2.99 12.17 8.47
N LYS A 90 2.25 13.05 7.78
CA LYS A 90 1.42 12.68 6.62
C LYS A 90 2.29 12.23 5.45
N GLU A 91 3.39 12.93 5.20
CA GLU A 91 4.37 12.66 4.15
C GLU A 91 5.01 11.29 4.37
N LEU A 92 5.41 10.98 5.61
CA LEU A 92 5.89 9.65 5.98
C LEU A 92 4.85 8.56 5.69
N GLN A 93 3.57 8.76 6.03
CA GLN A 93 2.54 7.76 5.75
C GLN A 93 2.29 7.57 4.25
N ILE A 94 2.37 8.65 3.46
CA ILE A 94 2.24 8.59 2.00
C ILE A 94 3.39 7.81 1.39
N GLU A 95 4.64 8.12 1.76
CA GLU A 95 5.81 7.41 1.21
C GLU A 95 5.87 5.96 1.68
N LYS A 96 5.45 5.66 2.91
CA LYS A 96 5.28 4.28 3.41
C LYS A 96 4.26 3.49 2.58
N GLN A 97 3.13 4.10 2.22
CA GLN A 97 2.13 3.45 1.36
C GLN A 97 2.63 3.25 -0.07
N LYS A 98 3.35 4.24 -0.64
CA LYS A 98 3.97 4.10 -1.96
C LYS A 98 4.99 2.97 -1.98
N LEU A 99 5.85 2.88 -0.96
CA LEU A 99 6.81 1.80 -0.80
C LEU A 99 6.10 0.44 -0.76
N LEU A 100 5.05 0.29 0.06
CA LEU A 100 4.28 -0.96 0.12
C LEU A 100 3.68 -1.32 -1.24
N ILE A 101 3.05 -0.38 -1.94
CA ILE A 101 2.46 -0.63 -3.27
C ILE A 101 3.54 -1.09 -4.25
N SER A 102 4.70 -0.45 -4.25
CA SER A 102 5.83 -0.83 -5.11
C SER A 102 6.36 -2.22 -4.77
N LEU A 103 6.53 -2.56 -3.49
CA LEU A 103 6.98 -3.89 -3.07
C LEU A 103 5.98 -4.99 -3.47
N VAL A 104 4.67 -4.75 -3.26
CA VAL A 104 3.61 -5.69 -3.69
C VAL A 104 3.62 -5.86 -5.20
N ARG A 105 3.84 -4.77 -5.96
CA ARG A 105 4.01 -4.83 -7.42
C ARG A 105 5.27 -5.59 -7.84
N GLN A 106 6.35 -5.54 -7.07
CA GLN A 106 7.57 -6.29 -7.38
C GLN A 106 7.41 -7.78 -7.08
N LYS A 107 6.82 -8.12 -5.92
CA LYS A 107 6.74 -9.48 -5.39
C LYS A 107 5.35 -9.79 -4.82
N PRO A 108 4.32 -9.99 -5.67
CA PRO A 108 2.92 -10.13 -5.24
C PRO A 108 2.62 -11.38 -4.42
N SER A 109 3.50 -12.39 -4.45
CA SER A 109 3.38 -13.64 -3.70
C SER A 109 3.98 -13.60 -2.30
N ALA A 110 4.64 -12.51 -1.91
CA ALA A 110 5.22 -12.38 -0.58
C ALA A 110 4.15 -12.28 0.51
N THR A 111 4.51 -12.73 1.71
CA THR A 111 3.65 -12.69 2.89
C THR A 111 3.59 -11.29 3.50
N GLU A 112 2.52 -11.01 4.25
CA GLU A 112 2.38 -9.75 5.00
C GLU A 112 3.57 -9.49 5.92
N ALA A 113 4.07 -10.52 6.62
CA ALA A 113 5.20 -10.41 7.52
C ALA A 113 6.49 -9.96 6.80
N GLN A 114 6.72 -10.44 5.57
CA GLN A 114 7.88 -10.02 4.79
C GLN A 114 7.77 -8.54 4.37
N PHE A 115 6.60 -8.09 3.93
CA PHE A 115 6.38 -6.66 3.63
C PHE A 115 6.54 -5.79 4.88
N GLN A 116 5.96 -6.21 6.01
CA GLN A 116 6.06 -5.49 7.28
C GLN A 116 7.52 -5.34 7.73
N SER A 117 8.35 -6.37 7.55
CA SER A 117 9.78 -6.33 7.88
C SER A 117 10.53 -5.21 7.17
N VAL A 118 10.24 -4.95 5.89
CA VAL A 118 10.86 -3.83 5.14
C VAL A 118 10.28 -2.48 5.60
N LEU A 119 8.98 -2.40 5.83
CA LEU A 119 8.30 -1.16 6.22
C LEU A 119 8.65 -0.69 7.64
N VAL A 120 8.88 -1.62 8.56
CA VAL A 120 9.33 -1.32 9.93
C VAL A 120 10.72 -0.70 9.89
N ASP A 121 11.66 -1.32 9.17
CA ASP A 121 13.02 -0.78 9.00
C ASP A 121 13.01 0.59 8.32
N PHE A 122 12.17 0.78 7.30
CA PHE A 122 11.96 2.09 6.68
C PHE A 122 11.50 3.14 7.70
N THR A 123 10.49 2.81 8.52
CA THR A 123 9.94 3.74 9.51
C THR A 123 10.98 4.07 10.59
N HIS A 124 11.71 3.06 11.09
CA HIS A 124 12.77 3.21 12.08
C HIS A 124 13.93 4.06 11.55
N LEU A 125 14.35 3.84 10.30
CA LEU A 125 15.40 4.63 9.66
C LEU A 125 15.00 6.09 9.54
N VAL A 126 13.75 6.38 9.14
CA VAL A 126 13.23 7.74 9.07
C VAL A 126 13.24 8.39 10.45
N GLU A 127 12.70 7.73 11.47
CA GLU A 127 12.67 8.25 12.84
C GLU A 127 14.09 8.58 13.33
N MET A 128 15.03 7.64 13.20
CA MET A 128 16.43 7.82 13.57
C MET A 128 17.08 9.02 12.84
N CYS A 129 16.92 9.11 11.51
CA CYS A 129 17.57 10.17 10.74
C CYS A 129 16.91 11.54 10.91
N CYS A 130 15.63 11.60 11.23
CA CYS A 130 14.97 12.87 11.58
C CYS A 130 15.37 13.41 12.95
N HIS A 131 15.95 12.58 13.83
CA HIS A 131 16.54 13.00 15.10
C HIS A 131 18.05 13.29 15.01
N ALA A 132 18.69 13.04 13.87
CA ALA A 132 20.10 13.36 13.65
C ALA A 132 20.31 14.87 13.40
N GLU A 133 21.52 15.36 13.71
CA GLU A 133 21.92 16.75 13.46
C GLU A 133 21.90 17.09 11.95
N GLU A 134 22.30 16.13 11.11
CA GLU A 134 22.30 16.25 9.65
C GLU A 134 21.50 15.10 9.02
N SER A 135 20.17 15.27 8.93
CA SER A 135 19.25 14.22 8.46
C SER A 135 19.59 13.71 7.06
N ASP A 136 19.95 14.59 6.12
CA ASP A 136 20.27 14.20 4.74
C ASP A 136 21.53 13.31 4.68
N MET A 137 22.55 13.61 5.50
CA MET A 137 23.74 12.76 5.60
C MET A 137 23.44 11.42 6.29
N CYS A 138 22.55 11.41 7.29
CA CYS A 138 22.07 10.18 7.89
C CYS A 138 21.35 9.29 6.87
N PHE A 139 20.44 9.86 6.07
CA PHE A 139 19.71 9.12 5.04
C PHE A 139 20.64 8.54 3.98
N GLN A 140 21.66 9.27 3.54
CA GLN A 140 22.66 8.76 2.60
C GLN A 140 23.46 7.59 3.18
N LYS A 141 23.85 7.68 4.45
CA LYS A 141 24.69 6.67 5.10
C LYS A 141 23.93 5.41 5.49
N GLU A 142 22.77 5.56 6.12
CA GLU A 142 22.00 4.44 6.67
C GLU A 142 21.01 3.87 5.65
N GLY A 143 20.65 4.64 4.61
CA GLY A 143 19.73 4.24 3.55
C GLY A 143 20.18 3.04 2.73
N SER A 144 21.48 2.85 2.55
CA SER A 144 22.06 1.72 1.80
C SER A 144 21.63 0.37 2.39
N LYS A 145 21.61 0.23 3.73
CA LYS A 145 21.20 -1.00 4.42
C LYS A 145 19.75 -1.38 4.11
N LEU A 146 18.87 -0.39 4.03
CA LEU A 146 17.46 -0.61 3.69
C LEU A 146 17.29 -0.99 2.22
N ILE A 147 18.08 -0.39 1.32
CA ILE A 147 18.09 -0.73 -0.10
C ILE A 147 18.58 -2.18 -0.30
N GLU A 148 19.67 -2.58 0.36
CA GLU A 148 20.19 -3.96 0.32
C GLU A 148 19.14 -4.95 0.84
N LYS A 149 18.50 -4.65 1.98
CA LYS A 149 17.42 -5.50 2.52
C LYS A 149 16.25 -5.63 1.54
N CYS A 150 15.88 -4.54 0.88
CA CYS A 150 14.84 -4.56 -0.15
C CYS A 150 15.27 -5.43 -1.35
N GLN A 151 16.51 -5.33 -1.80
CA GLN A 151 17.03 -6.14 -2.90
C GLN A 151 16.98 -7.63 -2.56
N SER A 152 17.51 -8.03 -1.39
CA SER A 152 17.42 -9.42 -0.93
C SER A 152 15.96 -9.89 -0.83
N PHE A 153 15.07 -9.05 -0.30
CA PHE A 153 13.64 -9.36 -0.25
C PHE A 153 13.02 -9.62 -1.64
N LEU A 154 13.50 -8.95 -2.70
CA LEU A 154 12.99 -9.13 -4.06
C LEU A 154 13.63 -10.32 -4.80
N GLU A 155 14.84 -10.73 -4.41
CA GLU A 155 15.58 -11.86 -5.01
C GLU A 155 15.18 -13.22 -4.43
N ASP A 156 14.74 -13.25 -3.17
CA ASP A 156 14.23 -14.47 -2.48
C ASP A 156 12.95 -15.04 -3.13
#